data_AF-A0A1H4C4Y6-F1
#
_entry.id   AF-A0A1H4C4Y6-F1
#
_cell.length_a   1.000
_cell.length_b   1.000
_cell.length_c   1.000
_cell.angle_alpha   90.00
_cell.angle_beta   90.00
_cell.angle_gamma   90.00
#
_symmetry.space_group_name_H-M   'P 1'
#
loop_
_entity.id
_entity.type
_entity.pdbx_description
1 polymer ?
#
loop_
_entity_poly.entity_id
_entity_poly.type
_entity_poly.pdbx_seq_one_letter_code
_entity_poly.pdbx_strand_id
1 'polypeptide(L)'
;MGILDMLTQLASSGSVSDQHFDQATQSVPKDVLGAALANTFRSDSTAPIGDLVGQLFGNSNAQQQAGLLNQILATVGPTAASALAGGVLGRVLSPGSSQVTPEQASQLTPEQVQAVVNHAHESTPGLADQLGSFYAEHSGLIKTLGGAALLMAMTHMKDHLGASKE
;
A
#
# COMPACT_ATOMS: atom_id res chain seq x y z
N MET A 1 26.47 -7.83 7.90
CA MET A 1 25.84 -8.11 6.59
C MET A 1 25.11 -6.87 6.14
N GLY A 2 25.36 -6.38 4.93
CA GLY A 2 24.70 -5.19 4.41
C GLY A 2 23.32 -5.52 3.83
N ILE A 3 22.41 -4.55 3.83
CA ILE A 3 21.07 -4.65 3.21
C ILE A 3 21.16 -5.13 1.75
N LEU A 4 22.19 -4.73 1.00
CA LEU A 4 22.43 -5.18 -0.38
C LEU A 4 22.64 -6.68 -0.52
N ASP A 5 23.40 -7.30 0.38
CA ASP A 5 23.66 -8.75 0.36
C ASP A 5 22.37 -9.53 0.63
N MET A 6 21.58 -9.03 1.59
CA MET A 6 20.29 -9.59 1.96
C MET A 6 19.27 -9.50 0.80
N LEU A 7 19.19 -8.36 0.13
CA LEU A 7 18.32 -8.15 -1.04
C LEU A 7 18.70 -9.07 -2.22
N THR A 8 20.00 -9.34 -2.41
CA THR A 8 20.50 -10.22 -3.48
C THR A 8 20.13 -11.69 -3.20
N GLN A 9 20.26 -12.11 -1.93
CA GLN A 9 19.86 -13.44 -1.48
C GLN A 9 18.34 -13.65 -1.65
N LEU A 10 17.54 -12.64 -1.33
CA LEU A 10 16.08 -12.65 -1.51
C LEU A 10 15.64 -12.75 -2.97
N ALA A 11 16.26 -11.96 -3.86
CA ALA A 11 15.99 -12.02 -5.29
C ALA A 11 16.33 -13.40 -5.88
N SER A 12 17.36 -14.07 -5.33
CA SER A 12 17.79 -15.41 -5.71
C SER A 12 16.87 -16.51 -5.15
N SER A 13 16.24 -16.26 -4.01
CA SER A 13 15.34 -17.20 -3.31
C SER A 13 13.90 -17.17 -3.84
N GLY A 14 13.53 -16.14 -4.61
CA GLY A 14 12.19 -15.99 -5.21
C GLY A 14 11.04 -15.95 -4.20
N SER A 15 11.33 -15.74 -2.92
CA SER A 15 10.35 -15.69 -1.83
C SER A 15 10.92 -14.89 -0.64
N VAL A 16 10.13 -13.94 -0.13
CA VAL A 16 10.45 -13.20 1.10
C VAL A 16 9.79 -13.89 2.27
N SER A 17 10.59 -14.43 3.19
CA SER A 17 10.10 -14.87 4.49
C SER A 17 9.91 -13.67 5.41
N ASP A 18 8.88 -13.70 6.26
CA ASP A 18 8.62 -12.69 7.30
C ASP A 18 9.86 -12.24 8.06
N GLN A 19 10.76 -13.17 8.40
CA GLN A 19 12.00 -12.89 9.13
C GLN A 19 12.98 -12.03 8.33
N HIS A 20 13.12 -12.28 7.03
CA HIS A 20 14.01 -11.50 6.16
C HIS A 20 13.49 -10.09 5.93
N PHE A 21 12.18 -9.92 5.92
CA PHE A 21 11.57 -8.60 5.86
C PHE A 21 11.71 -7.83 7.17
N ASP A 22 11.43 -8.46 8.30
CA ASP A 22 11.55 -7.85 9.63
C ASP A 22 12.98 -7.33 9.85
N GLN A 23 13.99 -8.10 9.45
CA GLN A 23 15.40 -7.68 9.50
C GLN A 23 15.72 -6.52 8.54
N ALA A 24 15.12 -6.50 7.34
CA ALA A 24 15.32 -5.43 6.37
C ALA A 24 14.64 -4.12 6.82
N THR A 25 13.39 -4.18 7.28
CA THR A 25 12.67 -2.99 7.77
C THR A 25 13.21 -2.46 9.08
N GLN A 26 13.77 -3.31 9.94
CA GLN A 26 14.42 -2.88 11.17
C GLN A 26 15.76 -2.15 10.90
N SER A 27 16.36 -2.38 9.74
CA SER A 27 17.65 -1.77 9.34
C SER A 27 17.48 -0.55 8.43
N VAL A 28 16.30 -0.36 7.82
CA VAL A 28 16.01 0.74 6.88
C VAL A 28 15.19 1.83 7.59
N PRO A 29 15.54 3.12 7.45
CA PRO A 29 14.71 4.20 7.97
C PRO A 29 13.31 4.14 7.35
N LYS A 30 12.26 4.28 8.17
CA LYS A 30 10.86 4.26 7.71
C LYS A 30 10.58 5.30 6.62
N ASP A 31 11.27 6.43 6.66
CA ASP A 31 11.27 7.47 5.63
C ASP A 31 11.69 6.94 4.25
N VAL A 32 12.78 6.15 4.20
CA VAL A 32 13.31 5.57 2.96
C VAL A 32 12.37 4.51 2.42
N LEU A 33 11.77 3.71 3.31
CA LEU A 33 10.78 2.70 2.95
C LEU A 33 9.50 3.34 2.40
N GLY A 34 9.02 4.39 3.05
CA GLY A 34 7.84 5.15 2.63
C GLY A 34 8.05 5.82 1.28
N ALA A 35 9.20 6.46 1.08
CA ALA A 35 9.57 7.08 -0.19
C ALA A 35 9.69 6.05 -1.33
N ALA A 36 10.26 4.87 -1.06
CA ALA A 36 10.35 3.79 -2.06
C ALA A 36 8.96 3.29 -2.48
N LEU A 37 8.08 3.03 -1.51
CA LEU A 37 6.70 2.61 -1.77
C LEU A 37 5.90 3.70 -2.49
N ALA A 38 6.05 4.95 -2.08
CA ALA A 38 5.43 6.10 -2.71
C ALA A 38 5.85 6.25 -4.17
N ASN A 39 7.14 6.05 -4.45
CA ASN A 39 7.66 6.08 -5.81
C ASN A 39 7.08 4.94 -6.65
N THR A 40 6.97 3.72 -6.10
CA THR A 40 6.28 2.60 -6.76
C THR A 40 4.82 2.92 -7.05
N PHE A 41 4.10 3.56 -6.13
CA PHE A 41 2.71 3.93 -6.35
C PHE A 41 2.53 5.06 -7.37
N ARG A 42 3.52 5.95 -7.50
CA ARG A 42 3.52 7.07 -8.46
C ARG A 42 4.02 6.67 -9.84
N SER A 43 4.90 5.67 -9.95
CA SER A 43 5.58 5.35 -11.20
C SER A 43 4.59 4.85 -12.27
N ASP A 44 4.57 5.50 -13.42
CA ASP A 44 3.81 5.03 -14.60
C ASP A 44 4.38 3.73 -15.20
N SER A 45 5.61 3.35 -14.82
CA SER A 45 6.25 2.08 -15.22
C SER A 45 5.82 0.88 -14.39
N THR A 46 5.03 1.09 -13.34
CA THR A 46 4.43 0.05 -12.50
C THR A 46 2.93 -0.01 -12.72
N ALA A 47 2.29 -1.12 -12.34
CA ALA A 47 0.83 -1.24 -12.40
C ALA A 47 0.18 -0.05 -11.67
N PRO A 48 -0.96 0.48 -12.17
CA PRO A 48 -1.60 1.64 -11.56
C PRO A 48 -1.90 1.37 -10.08
N ILE A 49 -1.75 2.39 -9.24
CA ILE A 49 -1.91 2.29 -7.78
C ILE A 49 -3.21 1.58 -7.38
N GLY A 50 -4.31 1.81 -8.09
CA GLY A 50 -5.56 1.11 -7.83
C GLY A 50 -5.50 -0.39 -8.09
N ASP A 51 -4.74 -0.86 -9.09
CA ASP A 51 -4.58 -2.28 -9.37
C ASP A 51 -3.80 -2.98 -8.26
N LEU A 52 -2.70 -2.36 -7.84
CA LEU A 52 -1.92 -2.82 -6.68
C LEU A 52 -2.82 -2.89 -5.45
N VAL A 53 -3.47 -1.79 -5.08
CA VAL A 53 -4.32 -1.73 -3.88
C VAL A 53 -5.52 -2.68 -3.99
N GLY A 54 -6.11 -2.86 -5.16
CA GLY A 54 -7.19 -3.82 -5.42
C GLY A 54 -6.74 -5.26 -5.20
N GLN A 55 -5.57 -5.65 -5.71
CA GLN A 55 -4.98 -6.97 -5.47
C GLN A 55 -4.70 -7.18 -3.97
N LEU A 56 -4.17 -6.17 -3.28
CA LEU A 56 -3.92 -6.24 -1.84
C LEU A 56 -5.20 -6.40 -1.05
N PHE A 57 -6.22 -5.64 -1.42
CA PHE A 57 -7.54 -5.72 -0.81
C PHE A 57 -8.15 -7.12 -0.97
N GLY A 58 -8.04 -7.72 -2.15
CA GLY A 58 -8.54 -9.08 -2.43
C GLY A 58 -7.80 -10.18 -1.65
N ASN A 59 -6.54 -9.96 -1.30
CA ASN A 59 -5.73 -10.89 -0.48
C ASN A 59 -5.81 -10.60 1.03
N SER A 60 -6.47 -9.52 1.44
CA SER A 60 -6.58 -9.07 2.84
C SER A 60 -7.86 -9.57 3.49
N ASN A 61 -7.86 -9.70 4.82
CA ASN A 61 -9.07 -9.99 5.59
C ASN A 61 -9.92 -8.74 5.83
N ALA A 62 -11.18 -8.92 6.27
CA ALA A 62 -12.14 -7.85 6.54
C ALA A 62 -11.57 -6.67 7.37
N GLN A 63 -10.77 -6.98 8.38
CA GLN A 63 -10.22 -5.98 9.29
C GLN A 63 -9.11 -5.15 8.64
N GLN A 64 -8.27 -5.78 7.81
CA GLN A 64 -7.24 -5.11 7.02
C GLN A 64 -7.85 -4.29 5.88
N GLN A 65 -8.85 -4.85 5.21
CA GLN A 65 -9.63 -4.19 4.17
C GLN A 65 -10.23 -2.88 4.70
N ALA A 66 -10.88 -2.92 5.86
CA ALA A 66 -11.39 -1.72 6.52
C ALA A 66 -10.27 -0.75 6.90
N GLY A 67 -9.17 -1.23 7.49
CA GLY A 67 -8.02 -0.40 7.85
C GLY A 67 -7.44 0.36 6.65
N LEU A 68 -7.27 -0.33 5.52
CA LEU A 68 -6.80 0.27 4.27
C LEU A 68 -7.75 1.35 3.75
N LEU A 69 -9.05 1.07 3.71
CA LEU A 69 -10.05 2.04 3.25
C LEU A 69 -10.13 3.26 4.17
N ASN A 70 -10.11 3.05 5.48
CA ASN A 70 -10.07 4.13 6.46
C ASN A 70 -8.84 5.01 6.30
N GLN A 71 -7.68 4.39 6.04
CA GLN A 71 -6.46 5.14 5.79
C GLN A 71 -6.56 5.96 4.52
N ILE A 72 -7.09 5.39 3.43
CA ILE A 72 -7.31 6.12 2.18
C ILE A 72 -8.23 7.31 2.45
N LEU A 73 -9.35 7.12 3.16
CA LEU A 73 -10.26 8.20 3.54
C LEU A 73 -9.56 9.28 4.38
N ALA A 74 -8.75 8.90 5.36
CA ALA A 74 -7.98 9.84 6.18
C ALA A 74 -6.95 10.63 5.35
N THR A 75 -6.35 9.97 4.36
CA THR A 75 -5.30 10.50 3.48
C THR A 75 -5.84 11.50 2.47
N VAL A 76 -6.93 11.14 1.78
CA VAL A 76 -7.54 12.00 0.76
C VAL A 76 -8.27 13.19 1.41
N GLY A 77 -8.52 13.08 2.72
CA GLY A 77 -9.19 14.10 3.52
C GLY A 77 -10.70 14.19 3.21
N PRO A 78 -11.45 15.00 3.97
CA PRO A 78 -12.91 15.06 3.89
C PRO A 78 -13.42 15.52 2.52
N THR A 79 -12.67 16.36 1.80
CA THR A 79 -13.07 16.88 0.48
C THR A 79 -13.09 15.78 -0.58
N ALA A 80 -12.02 15.00 -0.71
CA ALA A 80 -11.99 13.89 -1.66
C ALA A 80 -12.76 12.67 -1.14
N ALA A 81 -12.81 12.45 0.17
CA ALA A 81 -13.70 11.44 0.75
C ALA A 81 -15.18 11.71 0.40
N SER A 82 -15.60 12.97 0.35
CA SER A 82 -16.95 13.35 -0.10
C SER A 82 -17.19 13.03 -1.58
N ALA A 83 -16.18 13.22 -2.43
CA ALA A 83 -16.25 12.84 -3.84
C ALA A 83 -16.38 11.30 -4.00
N LEU A 84 -15.60 10.54 -3.22
CA LEU A 84 -15.64 9.06 -3.20
C LEU A 84 -16.92 8.52 -2.55
N ALA A 85 -17.48 9.25 -1.59
CA ALA A 85 -18.77 8.94 -0.94
C ALA A 85 -19.96 9.17 -1.88
N GLY A 86 -19.80 9.82 -3.04
CA GLY A 86 -20.80 9.78 -4.10
C GLY A 86 -20.85 8.45 -4.86
N GLY A 87 -19.83 7.61 -4.70
CA GLY A 87 -19.66 6.35 -5.44
C GLY A 87 -20.00 5.10 -4.65
N VAL A 88 -19.34 4.01 -5.01
CA VAL A 88 -19.46 2.70 -4.37
C VAL A 88 -19.28 2.79 -2.85
N LEU A 89 -18.27 3.51 -2.37
CA LEU A 89 -17.98 3.64 -0.94
C LEU A 89 -19.14 4.25 -0.16
N GLY A 90 -19.80 5.27 -0.71
CA GLY A 90 -20.93 5.90 -0.05
C GLY A 90 -22.18 5.03 0.08
N ARG A 91 -22.30 4.02 -0.79
CA ARG A 91 -23.39 3.03 -0.68
C ARG A 91 -23.17 2.11 0.52
N VAL A 92 -21.92 1.85 0.88
CA VAL A 92 -21.57 0.92 1.96
C VAL A 92 -21.34 1.67 3.27
N LEU A 93 -20.83 2.90 3.24
CA LEU A 93 -20.71 3.75 4.42
C LEU A 93 -22.10 4.06 5.01
N SER A 94 -22.18 4.01 6.33
CA SER A 94 -23.40 4.40 7.04
C SER A 94 -23.57 5.92 6.99
N PRO A 95 -24.80 6.44 6.88
CA PRO A 95 -25.05 7.88 6.90
C PRO A 95 -24.52 8.51 8.20
N GLY A 96 -23.61 9.47 8.07
CA GLY A 96 -22.92 10.12 9.20
C GLY A 96 -21.64 9.43 9.68
N SER A 97 -21.27 8.29 9.08
CA SER A 97 -19.96 7.68 9.33
C SER A 97 -18.92 8.24 8.37
N SER A 98 -17.68 8.38 8.86
CA SER A 98 -16.49 8.72 8.05
C SER A 98 -15.49 7.57 8.01
N GLN A 99 -15.90 6.39 8.51
CA GLN A 99 -15.07 5.22 8.65
C GLN A 99 -15.80 4.00 8.09
N VAL A 100 -15.06 3.13 7.41
CA VAL A 100 -15.50 1.85 6.90
C VAL A 100 -15.25 0.79 7.96
N THR A 101 -16.29 0.05 8.34
CA THR A 101 -16.20 -1.10 9.25
C THR A 101 -15.72 -2.35 8.50
N PRO A 102 -15.17 -3.37 9.20
CA PRO A 102 -14.78 -4.64 8.58
C PRO A 102 -15.91 -5.29 7.79
N GLU A 103 -17.14 -5.26 8.31
CA GLU A 103 -18.32 -5.81 7.65
C GLU A 103 -18.66 -5.08 6.35
N GLN A 104 -18.50 -3.75 6.32
CA GLN A 104 -18.69 -2.95 5.10
C GLN A 104 -17.56 -3.20 4.10
N ALA A 105 -16.32 -3.32 4.58
CA ALA A 105 -15.18 -3.59 3.72
C ALA A 105 -15.33 -4.96 3.02
N SER A 106 -15.79 -5.99 3.73
CA SER A 106 -16.04 -7.31 3.13
C SER A 106 -17.14 -7.33 2.07
N GLN A 107 -17.97 -6.30 1.97
CA GLN A 107 -18.97 -6.18 0.89
C GLN A 107 -18.40 -5.54 -0.39
N LEU A 108 -17.18 -4.99 -0.33
CA LEU A 108 -16.52 -4.38 -1.47
C LEU A 108 -15.73 -5.44 -2.24
N THR A 109 -15.72 -5.32 -3.56
CA THR A 109 -14.86 -6.14 -4.43
C THR A 109 -13.51 -5.44 -4.66
N PRO A 110 -12.44 -6.18 -4.96
CA PRO A 110 -11.14 -5.59 -5.29
C PRO A 110 -11.22 -4.56 -6.44
N GLU A 111 -12.06 -4.81 -7.45
CA GLU A 111 -12.29 -3.88 -8.57
C GLU A 111 -12.95 -2.56 -8.12
N GLN A 112 -13.88 -2.65 -7.16
CA GLN A 112 -14.53 -1.48 -6.57
C GLN A 112 -13.53 -0.62 -5.81
N VAL A 113 -12.61 -1.26 -5.07
CA VAL A 113 -11.55 -0.57 -4.33
C VAL A 113 -10.51 0.02 -5.29
N GLN A 114 -10.14 -0.69 -6.34
CA GLN A 114 -9.28 -0.19 -7.41
C GLN A 114 -9.83 1.11 -8.01
N ALA A 115 -11.12 1.14 -8.35
CA ALA A 115 -11.76 2.33 -8.92
C ALA A 115 -11.74 3.52 -7.94
N VAL A 116 -12.03 3.26 -6.66
CA VAL A 116 -11.95 4.26 -5.58
C VAL A 116 -10.55 4.85 -5.48
N VAL A 117 -9.53 4.00 -5.46
CA VAL A 117 -8.14 4.41 -5.28
C VAL A 117 -7.63 5.18 -6.51
N ASN A 118 -7.99 4.74 -7.71
CA ASN A 118 -7.66 5.48 -8.94
C ASN A 118 -8.28 6.87 -8.92
N HIS A 119 -9.57 6.96 -8.60
CA HIS A 119 -10.27 8.26 -8.55
C HIS A 119 -9.71 9.18 -7.44
N ALA A 120 -9.35 8.59 -6.31
CA ALA A 120 -8.69 9.27 -5.21
C ALA A 120 -7.31 9.80 -5.62
N HIS A 121 -6.53 9.01 -6.36
CA HIS A 121 -5.22 9.41 -6.86
C HIS A 121 -5.31 10.57 -7.87
N GLU A 122 -6.30 10.55 -8.76
CA GLU A 122 -6.57 11.65 -9.70
C GLU A 122 -6.88 12.96 -8.97
N SER A 123 -7.66 12.90 -7.89
CA SER A 123 -8.03 14.07 -7.10
C SER A 123 -6.97 14.49 -6.09
N THR A 124 -6.12 13.56 -5.66
CA THR A 124 -5.11 13.73 -4.61
C THR A 124 -3.79 13.10 -5.04
N PRO A 125 -2.91 13.84 -5.75
CA PRO A 125 -1.61 13.33 -6.18
C PRO A 125 -0.67 12.94 -5.02
N GLY A 126 -0.96 13.43 -3.79
CA GLY A 126 -0.26 13.02 -2.56
C GLY A 126 -0.67 11.65 -2.00
N LEU A 127 -1.68 10.99 -2.58
CA LEU A 127 -2.19 9.70 -2.09
C LEU A 127 -1.10 8.62 -2.08
N ALA A 128 -0.28 8.56 -3.14
CA ALA A 128 0.82 7.61 -3.25
C ALA A 128 1.86 7.78 -2.12
N ASP A 129 2.19 9.01 -1.77
CA ASP A 129 3.15 9.37 -0.72
C ASP A 129 2.67 8.96 0.67
N GLN A 130 1.41 9.27 0.94
CA GLN A 130 0.75 8.95 2.20
C GLN A 130 0.48 7.45 2.35
N LEU A 131 0.12 6.74 1.28
CA LEU A 131 0.03 5.28 1.31
C LEU A 131 1.40 4.64 1.53
N GLY A 132 2.45 5.14 0.87
CA GLY A 132 3.82 4.70 1.09
C GLY A 132 4.25 4.84 2.55
N SER A 133 4.06 6.04 3.11
CA SER A 133 4.36 6.32 4.53
C SER A 133 3.53 5.49 5.49
N PHE A 134 2.23 5.34 5.24
CA PHE A 134 1.35 4.51 6.05
C PHE A 134 1.82 3.05 6.10
N TYR A 135 2.11 2.44 4.95
CA TYR A 135 2.61 1.07 4.96
C TYR A 135 3.96 0.98 5.66
N ALA A 136 4.86 1.95 5.48
CA ALA A 136 6.14 2.00 6.18
C ALA A 136 6.00 2.13 7.71
N GLU A 137 4.97 2.82 8.20
CA GLU A 137 4.65 2.93 9.62
C GLU A 137 3.95 1.66 10.17
N HIS A 138 3.12 1.04 9.34
CA HIS A 138 2.34 -0.14 9.68
C HIS A 138 2.98 -1.43 9.15
N SER A 139 4.20 -1.73 9.62
CA SER A 139 4.95 -2.94 9.23
C SER A 139 4.17 -4.25 9.47
N GLY A 140 3.21 -4.25 10.40
CA GLY A 140 2.27 -5.37 10.63
C GLY A 140 1.24 -5.58 9.51
N LEU A 141 0.88 -4.54 8.76
CA LEU A 141 0.05 -4.64 7.56
C LEU A 141 0.86 -5.14 6.37
N ILE A 142 2.15 -4.78 6.27
CA ILE A 142 3.05 -5.34 5.24
C ILE A 142 3.27 -6.85 5.41
N LYS A 143 3.23 -7.33 6.65
CA LYS A 143 3.29 -8.76 6.97
C LYS A 143 2.12 -9.55 6.35
N THR A 144 1.00 -8.87 6.12
CA THR A 144 -0.23 -9.48 5.58
C THR A 144 -0.39 -9.28 4.07
N LEU A 145 0.44 -8.42 3.47
CA LEU A 145 0.58 -8.24 2.03
C LEU A 145 1.10 -9.51 1.30
N GLY A 146 1.60 -10.50 2.04
CA GLY A 146 2.10 -11.77 1.51
C GLY A 146 3.46 -11.65 0.81
N GLY A 147 4.19 -12.76 0.72
CA GLY A 147 5.59 -12.80 0.27
C GLY A 147 5.86 -12.21 -1.14
N ALA A 148 4.84 -12.08 -1.99
CA ALA A 148 4.95 -11.56 -3.34
C ALA A 148 5.03 -10.02 -3.42
N ALA A 149 4.21 -9.30 -2.65
CA ALA A 149 4.28 -7.84 -2.65
C ALA A 149 5.52 -7.34 -1.90
N LEU A 150 5.95 -8.11 -0.90
CA LEU A 150 7.24 -7.98 -0.24
C LEU A 150 8.44 -8.08 -1.20
N LEU A 151 8.41 -9.04 -2.14
CA LEU A 151 9.43 -9.17 -3.18
C LEU A 151 9.49 -7.92 -4.08
N MET A 152 8.33 -7.37 -4.44
CA MET A 152 8.23 -6.18 -5.28
C MET A 152 8.79 -4.94 -4.56
N ALA A 153 8.40 -4.72 -3.30
CA ALA A 153 8.92 -3.61 -2.49
C ALA A 153 10.45 -3.68 -2.30
N MET A 154 10.98 -4.89 -2.09
CA MET A 154 12.43 -5.12 -1.95
C MET A 154 13.19 -4.91 -3.27
N THR A 155 12.59 -5.28 -4.40
CA THR A 155 13.17 -5.03 -5.73
C THR A 155 13.33 -3.53 -5.99
N HIS A 156 12.34 -2.73 -5.62
CA HIS A 156 12.42 -1.26 -5.71
C HIS A 156 13.41 -0.64 -4.72
N MET A 157 13.52 -1.17 -3.49
CA MET A 157 14.56 -0.72 -2.54
C MET A 157 15.97 -0.97 -3.07
N LYS A 158 16.22 -2.12 -3.70
CA LYS A 158 17.49 -2.43 -4.35
C LYS A 158 17.81 -1.41 -5.45
N ASP A 159 16.82 -1.07 -6.26
CA ASP A 159 16.95 -0.09 -7.35
C ASP A 159 17.29 1.31 -6.81
N HIS A 160 16.59 1.76 -5.78
CA HIS A 160 16.81 3.08 -5.16
C HIS A 160 18.15 3.19 -4.42
N LEU A 161 18.59 2.10 -3.76
CA LEU A 161 19.89 2.03 -3.08
C LEU A 161 21.05 1.87 -4.08
N GLY A 162 20.81 1.27 -5.25
CA GLY A 162 21.77 1.16 -6.35
C GLY A 162 21.91 2.45 -7.15
N ALA A 163 20.81 3.15 -7.42
CA ALA A 163 20.77 4.42 -8.15
C ALA A 163 21.38 5.59 -7.38
N SER A 164 21.52 5.48 -6.05
CA SER A 164 22.17 6.50 -5.21
C SER A 164 23.72 6.49 -5.29
N LYS A 165 24.30 5.73 -6.24
CA LYS A 165 25.74 5.48 -6.38
C LYS A 165 26.29 5.74 -7.79
N GLU A 166 25.58 6.51 -8.62
CA GLU A 166 26.08 7.00 -9.92
C GLU A 166 26.19 8.52 -9.96
#